data_AF-X1EFE8-F1
#
_entry.id   AF-X1EFE8-F1
#
_cell.length_a   1.000
_cell.length_b   1.000
_cell.length_c   1.000
_cell.angle_alpha   90.00
_cell.angle_beta   90.00
_cell.angle_gamma   90.00
#
_symmetry.space_group_name_H-M   'P 1'
#
loop_
_entity.id
_entity.type
_entity.pdbx_description
1 polymer ?
#
loop_
_entity_poly.entity_id
_entity_poly.type
_entity_poly.pdbx_seq_one_letter_code
_entity_poly.pdbx_strand_id
1 'polypeptide(L)' 'IYLSPYYLSHIFKKETGSTLLEYLTKVRIEEAKYLLENTQWNTTQIAFEVGCSDQSYFCKVFKKSESISPSDYRKRMKR' A
#
# COMPACT_ATOMS: atom_id res chain seq x y z
N ILE A 1 26.96 4.49 4.94
CA ILE A 1 26.72 4.35 3.48
C ILE A 1 26.07 5.64 2.99
N TYR A 2 26.77 6.48 2.24
CA TYR A 2 26.20 7.71 1.66
C TYR A 2 25.74 7.43 0.22
N LEU A 3 24.55 6.85 0.08
CA LEU A 3 23.87 6.73 -1.21
C LEU A 3 23.10 8.02 -1.48
N SER A 4 23.35 8.66 -2.63
CA SER A 4 22.47 9.74 -3.06
C SER A 4 21.07 9.18 -3.36
N PRO A 5 19.98 9.88 -2.99
CA PRO A 5 18.61 9.42 -3.27
C PRO A 5 18.37 9.12 -4.75
N TYR A 6 19.03 9.87 -5.64
CA TYR A 6 18.99 9.65 -7.07
C TYR A 6 19.63 8.32 -7.48
N TYR A 7 20.83 8.02 -6.97
CA TYR A 7 21.54 6.79 -7.28
C TYR A 7 20.79 5.56 -6.76
N LEU A 8 20.23 5.65 -5.55
CA LEU A 8 19.37 4.61 -4.99
C LEU A 8 18.12 4.37 -5.85
N SER A 9 17.40 5.45 -6.22
CA SER A 9 16.20 5.35 -7.07
C SER A 9 16.52 4.74 -8.44
N HIS A 10 17.65 5.13 -9.04
CA HIS A 10 18.10 4.62 -10.33
C HIS A 10 18.45 3.13 -10.27
N ILE A 11 19.27 2.71 -9.30
CA ILE A 11 19.61 1.29 -9.11
C ILE A 11 18.35 0.49 -8.80
N PHE A 12 17.51 0.95 -7.88
CA PHE A 12 16.30 0.22 -7.50
C PHE A 12 15.38 -0.02 -8.70
N LYS A 13 15.18 1.01 -9.54
CA LYS A 13 14.39 0.87 -10.77
C LYS A 13 15.04 -0.05 -11.78
N LYS A 14 16.37 0.00 -11.92
CA LYS A 14 17.12 -0.88 -12.82
C LYS A 14 16.98 -2.35 -12.42
N GLU A 15 17.08 -2.65 -11.12
CA GLU A 15 17.06 -4.03 -10.61
C GLU A 15 15.63 -4.59 -10.47
N THR A 16 14.65 -3.76 -10.10
CA THR A 16 13.27 -4.23 -9.83
C THR A 16 12.28 -3.95 -10.97
N GLY A 17 12.65 -3.13 -11.95
CA GLY A 17 11.76 -2.66 -13.01
C GLY A 17 10.73 -1.63 -12.56
N SER A 18 10.69 -1.27 -11.27
CA SER A 18 9.70 -0.34 -10.69
C SER A 18 10.38 0.73 -9.84
N THR A 19 9.74 1.89 -9.72
CA THR A 19 10.25 2.90 -8.79
C THR A 19 10.08 2.42 -7.34
N LEU A 20 10.92 2.93 -6.44
CA LEU A 20 10.82 2.63 -5.01
C LEU A 20 9.40 2.92 -4.46
N LEU A 21 8.77 4.00 -4.92
CA LEU A 21 7.43 4.38 -4.48
C LEU A 21 6.36 3.40 -4.97
N GLU A 22 6.44 2.93 -6.21
CA GLU A 22 5.52 1.92 -6.75
C GLU A 22 5.66 0.59 -6.01
N TYR A 23 6.91 0.16 -5.77
CA TYR A 23 7.18 -1.05 -5.01
C TYR A 23 6.66 -0.96 -3.58
N LEU A 24 6.98 0.15 -2.88
CA LEU A 24 6.49 0.38 -1.53
C LEU A 24 4.96 0.42 -1.50
N THR A 25 4.33 1.07 -2.48
CA THR A 25 2.87 1.10 -2.60
C THR A 25 2.31 -0.32 -2.72
N LYS A 26 2.90 -1.16 -3.57
CA LYS A 26 2.48 -2.56 -3.72
C LYS A 26 2.58 -3.33 -2.40
N VAL A 27 3.72 -3.23 -1.71
CA VAL A 27 3.91 -3.89 -0.40
C VAL A 27 2.86 -3.44 0.62
N ARG A 28 2.59 -2.12 0.70
CA ARG A 28 1.57 -1.57 1.60
C ARG A 28 0.17 -2.07 1.30
N ILE A 29 -0.19 -2.19 0.01
CA ILE A 29 -1.51 -2.68 -0.38
C ILE A 29 -1.68 -4.16 -0.05
N GLU A 30 -0.65 -4.98 -0.25
CA GLU A 30 -0.69 -6.40 0.13
C GLU A 30 -0.89 -6.57 1.64
N GLU A 31 -0.16 -5.80 2.46
CA GLU A 31 -0.37 -5.82 3.91
C GLU A 31 -1.76 -5.30 4.30
N ALA A 32 -2.26 -4.26 3.64
CA ALA A 32 -3.59 -3.74 3.89
C ALA A 32 -4.68 -4.78 3.60
N LYS A 33 -4.53 -5.59 2.55
CA LYS A 33 -5.46 -6.69 2.23
C LYS A 33 -5.46 -7.74 3.33
N TYR A 34 -4.27 -8.15 3.78
CA TYR A 34 -4.12 -9.06 4.92
C TYR A 34 -4.83 -8.53 6.18
N LEU A 35 -4.62 -7.25 6.54
CA LEU A 35 -5.27 -6.63 7.70
C LEU A 35 -6.80 -6.48 7.52
N LEU A 36 -7.27 -6.19 6.31
CA LEU A 36 -8.70 -6.08 6.01
C LEU A 36 -9.44 -7.41 6.21
N GLU A 37 -8.77 -8.51 5.91
CA GLU A 37 -9.27 -9.88 6.03
C GLU A 37 -9.18 -10.41 7.46
N ASN A 38 -8.05 -10.18 8.14
CA ASN A 38 -7.72 -10.85 9.39
C ASN A 38 -8.02 -10.03 10.66
N THR A 39 -8.47 -8.78 10.52
CA THR A 39 -8.77 -7.91 11.68
C THR A 39 -10.16 -7.27 11.59
N GLN A 40 -10.55 -6.61 12.69
CA GLN A 40 -11.73 -5.75 12.77
C GLN A 40 -11.40 -4.25 12.73
N TRP A 41 -10.15 -3.91 12.44
CA TRP A 41 -9.70 -2.51 12.42
C TRP A 41 -10.40 -1.71 11.35
N ASN A 42 -10.76 -0.47 11.63
CA ASN A 42 -11.36 0.40 10.63
C ASN A 42 -10.32 0.84 9.57
N THR A 43 -10.81 1.41 8.47
CA THR A 43 -9.97 1.83 7.34
C THR A 43 -8.92 2.86 7.72
N THR A 44 -9.19 3.72 8.70
CA THR A 44 -8.25 4.72 9.22
C THR A 44 -7.08 4.04 9.94
N GLN A 45 -7.37 3.08 10.82
CA GLN A 45 -6.36 2.30 11.55
C GLN A 45 -5.45 1.55 10.58
N ILE A 46 -6.04 0.88 9.57
CA ILE A 46 -5.27 0.15 8.55
C ILE A 46 -4.40 1.09 7.73
N ALA A 47 -4.90 2.27 7.35
CA ALA A 47 -4.11 3.26 6.62
C ALA A 47 -2.85 3.66 7.41
N PHE A 48 -2.98 3.94 8.71
CA PHE A 48 -1.83 4.28 9.55
C PHE A 48 -0.89 3.09 9.75
N GLU A 49 -1.41 1.88 9.94
CA GLU A 49 -0.58 0.68 10.11
C GLU A 49 0.32 0.42 8.89
N VAL A 50 -0.24 0.53 7.68
CA VAL A 50 0.55 0.33 6.44
C VAL A 50 1.42 1.54 6.08
N GLY A 51 1.53 2.54 6.97
CA GLY A 51 2.38 3.71 6.80
C GLY A 51 1.86 4.73 5.78
N CYS A 52 0.54 4.79 5.55
CA CYS A 52 -0.10 5.91 4.87
C CYS A 52 -0.38 7.04 5.87
N SER A 53 -0.08 8.27 5.48
CA SER A 53 -0.25 9.47 6.32
C SER A 53 -1.69 9.84 6.58
N ASP A 54 -2.59 9.46 5.67
CA ASP A 54 -4.02 9.73 5.81
C ASP A 54 -4.87 8.68 5.09
N GLN A 55 -6.10 8.53 5.60
CA GLN A 55 -7.07 7.56 5.10
C GLN A 55 -7.52 7.85 3.65
N SER A 56 -7.62 9.12 3.26
CA SER A 56 -8.12 9.50 1.92
C SER A 56 -7.12 9.09 0.84
N TYR A 57 -5.84 9.33 1.07
CA TYR A 57 -4.75 8.87 0.23
C TYR A 57 -4.72 7.34 0.17
N PHE A 58 -4.79 6.66 1.32
CA PHE A 58 -4.86 5.20 1.37
C PHE A 58 -6.02 4.65 0.52
N CYS A 59 -7.25 5.16 0.71
CA CYS A 59 -8.41 4.73 -0.05
C CYS A 59 -8.23 4.94 -1.56
N LYS A 60 -7.65 6.07 -1.97
CA LYS A 60 -7.37 6.36 -3.39
C LYS A 60 -6.36 5.39 -3.98
N VAL A 61 -5.28 5.12 -3.27
CA VAL A 61 -4.22 4.20 -3.71
C VAL A 61 -4.72 2.75 -3.73
N PHE A 62 -5.42 2.32 -2.68
CA PHE A 62 -6.02 1.00 -2.61
C PHE A 62 -7.01 0.77 -3.74
N LYS A 63 -7.92 1.72 -3.99
CA LYS A 63 -8.89 1.63 -5.09
C LYS A 63 -8.20 1.62 -6.46
N LYS A 64 -7.08 2.32 -6.62
CA LYS A 64 -6.30 2.25 -7.86
C LYS A 64 -5.67 0.86 -8.06
N SER A 65 -5.27 0.19 -6.98
CA SER A 65 -4.65 -1.14 -7.03
C SER A 65 -5.68 -2.26 -7.21
N GLU A 66 -6.75 -2.25 -6.42
CA GLU A 66 -7.72 -3.36 -6.32
C GLU A 66 -9.05 -3.07 -7.06
N SER A 67 -9.17 -1.91 -7.71
CA SER A 67 -10.39 -1.42 -8.41
C SER A 67 -11.63 -1.20 -7.53
N ILE A 68 -11.59 -1.54 -6.25
CA ILE A 68 -12.68 -1.37 -5.27
C ILE A 68 -12.19 -0.67 -4.00
N SER A 69 -13.11 -0.14 -3.20
CA SER A 69 -12.74 0.51 -1.93
C SER A 69 -12.26 -0.51 -0.88
N PRO A 70 -11.43 -0.13 0.10
CA PRO A 70 -11.05 -1.01 1.21
C PRO A 70 -12.26 -1.62 1.94
N SER A 71 -13.31 -0.82 2.13
CA SER A 71 -14.55 -1.24 2.79
C SER A 71 -15.30 -2.29 1.97
N ASP A 72 -15.37 -2.12 0.65
CA ASP A 72 -16.02 -3.10 -0.25
C ASP A 72 -15.18 -4.37 -0.39
N TYR A 73 -13.85 -4.24 -0.42
CA TYR A 73 -12.93 -5.37 -0.40
C TYR A 73 -13.18 -6.24 0.85
N ARG A 74 -13.23 -5.64 2.04
CA ARG A 74 -13.53 -6.37 3.28
C ARG A 74 -14.88 -7.09 3.21
N LYS A 75 -15.93 -6.42 2.74
CA LYS A 75 -17.27 -7.03 2.60
C LYS A 75 -17.24 -8.25 1.68
N ARG A 76 -16.43 -8.20 0.61
CA ARG A 76 -16.28 -9.30 -0.35
C ARG A 76 -15.55 -10.50 0.24
N MET A 77 -14.56 -10.28 1.10
CA MET A 77 -13.74 -11.34 1.70
C MET A 77 -14.35 -11.98 2.95
N LYS A 78 -15.18 -11.25 3.72
CA LYS A 78 -15.86 -11.77 4.93
C LYS A 78 -17.15 -12.56 4.64
N ARG A 79 -17.17 -13.33 3.54
CA ARG A 79 -18.31 -14.21 3.21
C ARG A 79 -18.35 -15.44 4.10
#